data_AF-A0A3B9YQV2-F1
#
_entry.id   AF-A0A3B9YQV2-F1
#
_cell.length_a   1.000
_cell.length_b   1.000
_cell.length_c   1.000
_cell.angle_alpha   90.00
_cell.angle_beta   90.00
_cell.angle_gamma   90.00
#
_symmetry.space_group_name_H-M   'P 1'
#
loop_
_entity.id
_entity.type
_entity.pdbx_description
1 polymer ?
#
loop_
_entity_poly.entity_id
_entity_poly.type
_entity_poly.pdbx_seq_one_letter_code
_entity_poly.pdbx_strand_id
1 'polypeptide(L)'
;MTTLHAVVLGLVQGLGEFLPISSSAHLVVLPRLLGWPDQGLSMDVAMHMGTLLALVVYFWKDLADLALGALKGEPKQRKMLLLILAATVPGGIAGLLLDDYVESVFRDPALIAGT
;
A
#
# COMPACT_ATOMS: atom_id res chain seq x y z
N MET A 1 -15.44 -4.26 -14.73
CA MET A 1 -14.42 -5.24 -14.30
C MET A 1 -15.00 -6.63 -14.45
N THR A 2 -14.23 -7.61 -14.94
CA THR A 2 -14.61 -9.02 -14.84
C THR A 2 -14.01 -9.58 -13.55
N THR A 3 -14.64 -10.60 -12.94
CA THR A 3 -14.08 -11.28 -11.77
C THR A 3 -12.69 -11.86 -12.06
N LEU A 4 -12.46 -12.28 -13.31
CA LEU A 4 -11.16 -12.77 -13.77
C LEU A 4 -10.07 -11.68 -13.66
N HIS A 5 -10.36 -10.45 -14.10
CA HIS A 5 -9.38 -9.35 -13.99
C HIS A 5 -9.04 -9.07 -12.53
N ALA A 6 -10.05 -9.06 -11.64
CA ALA A 6 -9.83 -8.84 -10.22
C ALA A 6 -8.96 -9.93 -9.57
N VAL A 7 -9.19 -11.20 -9.92
CA VAL A 7 -8.36 -12.32 -9.43
C VAL A 7 -6.92 -12.21 -9.93
N VAL A 8 -6.72 -11.95 -11.23
CA VAL A 8 -5.36 -11.85 -11.79
C VAL A 8 -4.61 -10.66 -11.20
N LEU A 9 -5.24 -9.49 -11.13
CA LEU A 9 -4.61 -8.29 -10.55
C LEU A 9 -4.37 -8.45 -9.05
N GLY A 10 -5.26 -9.13 -8.33
CA GLY A 10 -5.05 -9.49 -6.93
C GLY A 10 -3.85 -10.41 -6.72
N LEU A 11 -3.65 -11.39 -7.60
CA LEU A 11 -2.45 -12.24 -7.56
C LEU A 11 -1.18 -11.43 -7.86
N VAL A 12 -1.24 -10.55 -8.86
CA VAL A 12 -0.11 -9.68 -9.23
C VAL A 12 0.24 -8.72 -8.10
N GLN A 13 -0.74 -8.07 -7.48
CA GLN A 13 -0.52 -7.23 -6.30
C GLN A 13 0.03 -8.05 -5.14
N GLY A 14 -0.60 -9.19 -4.82
CA GLY A 14 -0.21 -10.03 -3.69
C GLY A 14 1.22 -10.54 -3.81
N LEU A 15 1.69 -10.83 -5.03
CA LEU A 15 3.08 -11.22 -5.27
C LEU A 15 4.02 -10.01 -5.36
N GLY A 16 3.59 -8.93 -6.00
CA GLY A 16 4.40 -7.76 -6.29
C GLY A 16 4.61 -6.83 -5.09
N GLU A 17 3.68 -6.76 -4.14
CA GLU A 17 3.76 -5.84 -3.01
C GLU A 17 4.91 -6.18 -2.05
N PHE A 18 5.23 -7.48 -1.90
CA PHE A 18 6.31 -7.94 -1.02
C PHE A 18 7.67 -8.01 -1.70
N LEU A 19 7.70 -7.83 -3.03
CA LEU A 19 8.92 -7.77 -3.82
C LEU A 19 9.23 -6.31 -4.15
N PRO A 20 10.49 -5.86 -4.08
CA PRO A 20 10.85 -4.47 -4.40
C PRO A 20 10.88 -4.24 -5.92
N ILE A 21 9.75 -4.44 -6.60
CA ILE A 21 9.59 -4.40 -8.06
C ILE A 21 8.52 -3.40 -8.54
N SER A 22 8.01 -2.53 -7.65
CA SER A 22 6.93 -1.57 -7.93
C SER A 22 5.60 -2.24 -8.33
N SER A 23 4.79 -2.58 -7.33
CA SER A 23 3.47 -3.19 -7.52
C SER A 23 2.51 -2.31 -8.31
N SER A 24 2.50 -1.00 -8.06
CA SER A 24 1.66 -0.02 -8.78
C SER A 24 1.95 0.01 -10.28
N ALA A 25 3.22 -0.10 -10.69
CA ALA A 25 3.57 -0.16 -12.11
C ALA A 25 2.97 -1.38 -12.80
N HIS A 26 2.96 -2.55 -12.13
CA HIS A 26 2.38 -3.76 -12.67
C HIS A 26 0.85 -3.67 -12.78
N LEU A 27 0.16 -3.06 -11.81
CA LEU A 27 -1.28 -2.83 -11.86
C LEU A 27 -1.71 -1.89 -12.98
N VAL A 28 -0.85 -0.95 -13.40
CA VAL A 28 -1.14 -0.04 -14.53
C VAL A 28 -0.74 -0.65 -15.87
N VAL A 29 0.42 -1.30 -15.95
CA VAL A 29 0.98 -1.80 -17.21
C VAL A 29 0.26 -3.07 -17.67
N LEU A 30 -0.06 -3.99 -16.76
CA LEU A 30 -0.63 -5.29 -17.14
C LEU A 30 -2.01 -5.17 -17.81
N PRO A 31 -2.99 -4.39 -17.30
CA PRO A 31 -4.26 -4.16 -18.00
C PRO A 31 -4.06 -3.55 -19.38
N ARG A 32 -3.14 -2.58 -19.53
CA ARG A 32 -2.87 -1.95 -20.83
C ARG A 32 -2.28 -2.94 -21.84
N LEU A 33 -1.34 -3.78 -21.43
CA LEU A 33 -0.76 -4.82 -22.29
C LEU A 33 -1.78 -5.87 -22.73
N LEU A 34 -2.74 -6.20 -21.85
CA LEU A 34 -3.79 -7.18 -22.12
C LEU A 34 -5.05 -6.58 -22.77
N GLY A 35 -5.06 -5.27 -23.04
CA GLY A 35 -6.21 -4.56 -23.60
C GLY A 35 -7.44 -4.52 -22.67
N TRP A 36 -7.22 -4.67 -21.36
CA TRP A 36 -8.27 -4.59 -20.36
C TRP A 36 -8.64 -3.13 -20.08
N PRO A 37 -9.91 -2.86 -19.73
CA PRO A 37 -10.30 -1.52 -19.30
C PRO A 37 -9.52 -1.13 -18.04
N ASP A 38 -9.28 0.16 -17.84
CA ASP A 38 -8.69 0.64 -16.59
C ASP A 38 -9.59 0.27 -15.41
N GLN A 39 -9.00 -0.30 -14.34
CA GLN A 39 -9.75 -0.62 -13.14
C GLN A 39 -9.95 0.60 -12.22
N GLY A 40 -9.17 1.66 -12.45
CA GLY A 40 -9.25 2.91 -11.72
C GLY A 40 -8.68 2.83 -10.30
N LEU A 41 -8.46 4.02 -9.72
CA LEU A 41 -7.82 4.20 -8.42
C LEU A 41 -8.49 3.42 -7.28
N SER A 42 -9.81 3.25 -7.34
CA SER A 42 -10.55 2.48 -6.32
C SER A 42 -10.11 1.02 -6.25
N MET A 43 -9.75 0.42 -7.39
CA MET A 43 -9.23 -0.95 -7.42
C MET A 43 -7.84 -1.00 -6.81
N ASP A 44 -6.96 -0.08 -7.16
CA ASP A 44 -5.60 -0.01 -6.62
C ASP A 44 -5.62 0.15 -5.09
N VAL A 45 -6.48 1.04 -4.58
CA VAL A 45 -6.68 1.21 -3.13
C VAL A 45 -7.19 -0.09 -2.50
N ALA A 46 -8.18 -0.75 -3.09
CA ALA A 46 -8.70 -2.02 -2.58
C ALA A 46 -7.63 -3.13 -2.54
N MET A 47 -6.76 -3.19 -3.56
CA MET A 47 -5.66 -4.14 -3.65
C MET A 47 -4.60 -3.89 -2.56
N HIS A 48 -4.20 -2.63 -2.33
CA HIS A 48 -3.30 -2.26 -1.22
C HIS A 48 -3.92 -2.53 0.15
N MET A 49 -5.23 -2.31 0.31
CA MET A 49 -5.93 -2.70 1.55
C MET A 49 -5.90 -4.21 1.77
N GLY A 50 -6.02 -5.00 0.71
CA GLY A 50 -5.90 -6.46 0.78
C GLY A 50 -4.52 -6.92 1.27
N THR A 51 -3.44 -6.36 0.73
CA THR A 51 -2.07 -6.70 1.16
C THR A 51 -1.74 -6.18 2.55
N LEU A 52 -2.21 -4.99 2.91
CA LEU A 52 -2.11 -4.47 4.28
C LEU A 52 -2.81 -5.40 5.28
N LEU A 53 -4.03 -5.84 4.97
CA LEU A 53 -4.77 -6.78 5.82
C LEU A 53 -4.01 -8.10 5.97
N ALA A 54 -3.43 -8.62 4.88
CA ALA A 54 -2.61 -9.82 4.93
C ALA A 54 -1.40 -9.66 5.88
N LEU A 55 -0.73 -8.51 5.86
CA LEU A 55 0.36 -8.20 6.79
C LEU A 55 -0.12 -8.10 8.24
N VAL A 56 -1.22 -7.41 8.50
CA VAL A 56 -1.80 -7.28 9.85
C VAL A 56 -2.18 -8.65 10.40
N VAL A 57 -2.80 -9.50 9.59
CA VAL A 57 -3.15 -10.87 9.98
C VAL A 57 -1.90 -11.73 10.19
N TYR A 58 -0.88 -11.60 9.35
CA TYR A 58 0.36 -12.37 9.49
C TYR A 58 1.13 -11.99 10.76
N PHE A 59 1.31 -10.69 11.00
CA PHE A 59 2.06 -10.14 12.14
C PHE A 59 1.18 -9.84 13.38
N TRP A 60 -0.03 -10.42 13.47
CA TRP A 60 -1.00 -10.05 14.50
C TRP A 60 -0.47 -10.21 15.92
N LYS A 61 0.33 -11.26 16.17
CA LYS A 61 0.96 -11.51 17.49
C LYS A 61 2.04 -10.49 17.79
N ASP A 62 2.93 -10.23 16.83
CA ASP A 62 4.02 -9.27 17.00
C ASP A 62 3.48 -7.85 17.23
N LEU A 63 2.41 -7.49 16.51
CA LEU A 63 1.71 -6.22 16.70
C LEU A 63 1.05 -6.15 18.08
N ALA A 64 0.39 -7.23 18.52
CA ALA A 64 -0.21 -7.29 19.85
C ALA A 64 0.85 -7.21 20.97
N ASP A 65 1.95 -7.93 20.84
CA ASP A 65 3.05 -7.93 21.81
C ASP A 65 3.74 -6.56 21.87
N LEU A 66 3.94 -5.92 20.72
CA LEU A 66 4.46 -4.56 20.64
C LEU A 66 3.54 -3.56 21.35
N ALA A 67 2.23 -3.63 21.05
CA ALA A 67 1.24 -2.72 21.63
C ALA A 67 1.10 -2.92 23.14
N LEU A 68 0.92 -4.16 23.58
CA LEU A 68 0.78 -4.50 25.00
C LEU A 68 2.06 -4.22 25.79
N GLY A 69 3.23 -4.56 25.23
CA GLY A 69 4.52 -4.27 25.86
C GLY A 69 4.77 -2.77 26.00
N ALA A 70 4.41 -1.97 24.99
CA ALA A 70 4.49 -0.52 25.06
C ALA A 70 3.55 0.06 26.14
N LEU A 71 2.32 -0.45 26.25
CA LEU A 71 1.34 -0.04 27.28
C LEU A 71 1.78 -0.42 28.69
N LYS A 72 2.44 -1.57 28.86
CA LYS A 72 3.04 -2.01 30.13
C LYS A 72 4.29 -1.21 30.52
N GLY A 73 4.74 -0.29 29.67
CA GLY A 73 5.89 0.57 29.95
C GLY A 73 7.23 -0.10 29.65
N GLU A 74 7.26 -1.19 28.88
CA GLU A 74 8.52 -1.83 28.51
C GLU A 74 9.32 -0.91 27.57
N PRO A 75 10.56 -0.51 27.95
CA PRO A 75 11.26 0.58 27.28
C PRO A 75 11.62 0.24 25.83
N LYS A 76 11.91 -1.04 25.53
CA LYS A 76 12.27 -1.50 24.18
C LYS A 76 11.08 -1.43 23.22
N GLN A 77 9.92 -1.92 23.65
CA GLN A 77 8.68 -1.96 22.88
C GLN A 77 8.13 -0.55 22.69
N ARG A 78 8.16 0.29 23.74
CA ARG A 78 7.77 1.69 23.63
C ARG A 78 8.65 2.46 22.66
N LYS A 79 9.98 2.27 22.70
CA LYS A 79 10.90 2.87 21.73
C LYS A 79 10.58 2.41 20.31
N MET A 80 10.36 1.12 20.09
CA MET A 80 10.02 0.58 18.78
C MET A 80 8.71 1.16 18.24
N LEU A 81 7.65 1.20 19.07
CA LEU A 81 6.37 1.78 18.69
C LEU A 81 6.51 3.26 18.30
N LEU A 82 7.24 4.04 19.08
CA LEU A 82 7.49 5.46 18.77
C LEU A 82 8.27 5.65 17.47
N LEU A 83 9.25 4.78 17.18
CA LEU A 83 9.99 4.82 15.92
C LEU A 83 9.09 4.49 14.72
N ILE A 84 8.21 3.48 14.84
CA ILE A 84 7.25 3.15 13.79
C ILE A 84 6.32 4.33 13.54
N LEU A 85 5.76 4.93 14.61
CA LEU A 85 4.89 6.11 14.48
C LEU A 85 5.63 7.29 13.86
N ALA A 86 6.87 7.55 14.27
CA ALA A 86 7.69 8.61 13.69
C ALA A 86 8.01 8.37 12.20
N ALA A 87 8.10 7.12 11.76
CA ALA A 87 8.33 6.77 10.36
C ALA A 87 7.04 6.83 9.51
N THR A 88 5.89 6.43 10.06
CA THR A 88 4.65 6.27 9.27
C THR A 88 3.71 7.47 9.34
N VAL A 89 3.58 8.12 10.51
CA VAL A 89 2.62 9.22 10.71
C VAL A 89 2.93 10.44 9.82
N PRO A 90 4.19 10.89 9.67
CA PRO A 90 4.49 12.00 8.75
C PRO A 90 4.11 11.69 7.31
N GLY A 91 4.30 10.44 6.86
CA GLY A 91 3.88 10.00 5.54
C GLY A 91 2.36 10.05 5.34
N GLY A 92 1.60 9.57 6.34
CA GLY A 92 0.14 9.66 6.32
C GLY A 92 -0.38 11.10 6.33
N ILE A 93 0.21 11.98 7.15
CA ILE A 93 -0.13 13.40 7.18
C ILE A 93 0.21 14.07 5.84
N ALA A 94 1.38 13.80 5.29
CA ALA A 94 1.78 14.33 3.99
C ALA A 94 0.80 13.86 2.90
N GLY A 95 0.39 12.58 2.91
CA GLY A 95 -0.62 12.06 1.99
C GLY A 95 -1.95 12.81 2.08
N LEU A 96 -2.46 13.06 3.30
CA LEU A 96 -3.72 13.80 3.48
C LEU A 96 -3.62 15.28 3.10
N LEU A 97 -2.47 15.93 3.32
CA LEU A 97 -2.27 17.34 3.00
C LEU A 97 -1.94 17.58 1.52
N LEU A 98 -1.34 16.60 0.85
CA LEU A 98 -0.90 16.69 -0.54
C LEU A 98 -1.86 16.00 -1.51
N ASP A 99 -2.98 15.45 -1.05
CA ASP A 99 -3.92 14.68 -1.90
C ASP A 99 -4.36 15.49 -3.13
N ASP A 100 -4.79 16.75 -2.93
CA ASP A 100 -5.17 17.67 -4.01
C ASP A 100 -4.01 17.96 -5.00
N TYR A 101 -2.79 18.08 -4.47
CA TYR A 101 -1.60 18.33 -5.28
C TYR A 101 -1.21 17.10 -6.10
N VAL A 102 -1.23 15.92 -5.48
CA VAL A 102 -0.97 14.62 -6.11
C VAL A 102 -2.01 14.36 -7.19
N GLU A 103 -3.30 14.61 -6.94
CA GLU A 103 -4.34 14.44 -7.96
C GLU A 103 -4.16 15.38 -9.16
N SER A 104 -3.61 16.58 -8.93
CA SER A 104 -3.33 17.54 -10.00
C SER A 104 -2.08 17.21 -10.84
N VAL A 105 -1.04 16.61 -10.23
CA VAL A 105 0.26 16.34 -10.87
C VAL A 105 0.32 14.93 -11.48
N PHE A 106 -0.29 13.92 -10.85
CA PHE A 106 -0.25 12.51 -11.29
C PHE A 106 -1.32 12.15 -12.33
N ARG A 107 -2.11 13.13 -12.80
CA ARG A 107 -2.97 12.94 -13.98
C ARG A 107 -2.21 12.97 -15.31
N ASP A 108 -0.91 13.30 -15.31
CA ASP A 108 -0.08 13.28 -16.50
C ASP A 108 0.65 11.93 -16.67
N PRO A 109 0.26 11.09 -17.66
CA PRO A 109 0.89 9.79 -17.91
C PRO A 109 2.40 9.87 -18.19
N ALA A 110 2.91 11.02 -18.61
CA ALA A 110 4.33 11.22 -18.90
C ALA A 110 5.18 11.27 -17.61
N LEU A 111 4.62 11.72 -16.49
CA LEU A 111 5.33 11.78 -15.21
C LEU A 111 5.44 10.41 -14.55
N ILE A 112 4.39 9.58 -14.67
CA ILE A 112 4.37 8.19 -14.16
C ILE A 112 5.40 7.31 -14.89
N ALA A 113 5.71 7.61 -16.16
CA ALA A 113 6.71 6.87 -16.93
C ALA A 113 8.16 7.28 -16.65
N GLY A 114 8.39 8.41 -15.96
CA GLY A 114 9.72 9.01 -15.74
C GLY A 114 10.31 8.83 -14.34
N THR A 115 9.52 8.31 -13.38
CA THR A 115 9.93 8.02 -12.00
C THR A 115 9.83 6.53 -11.72
#